data_AF-A0A946FQ43-F1
#
_entry.id   AF-A0A946FQ43-F1
#
_cell.length_a   1.000
_cell.length_b   1.000
_cell.length_c   1.000
_cell.angle_alpha   90.00
_cell.angle_beta   90.00
_cell.angle_gamma   90.00
#
_symmetry.space_group_name_H-M   'P 1'
#
loop_
_entity.id
_entity.type
_entity.pdbx_description
1 polymer ?
#
loop_
_entity_poly.entity_id
_entity_poly.type
_entity_poly.pdbx_seq_one_letter_code
_entity_poly.pdbx_strand_id
1 'polypeptide(L)'
;MSAPNAVSIDPATGLKMFNTRASLATDRIQGKGYSVIDDEALTTLPEAPPGAAFNAEEQAKYRDFKEARRGAAEYIGLEGEFAKYLEDVYSDAPVERDPLSDECEIVVVGAGFAGLLLWYRLKAAGFQDVRFCEKGGDVGGTWYWNRYPGIACDVESYSYLPLLEEMGYVPSMKFASGFEILEYCQSMAEKFGFYDRCLFHTTVDQTVWDEDAARWTVVTDRGDKMRARFVILANGILTTPKLAKIDGMEKFQGEAFHTSRWNYHVDLKDKRIGIIGTGATSVQAVPELAKIAKELHVFQRTPSSIDVRDQRETTDEERKQWANEPGWAVARRERLALISAGR
;
A
#
# COMPACT_ATOMS: atom_id res chain seq x y z
N MET A 1 16.57 30.78 -2.68
CA MET A 1 17.33 29.67 -3.29
C MET A 1 16.48 29.15 -4.44
N SER A 2 17.04 29.01 -5.64
CA SER A 2 16.32 28.38 -6.77
C SER A 2 15.85 27.00 -6.32
N ALA A 3 14.61 26.61 -6.68
CA ALA A 3 14.19 25.23 -6.48
C ALA A 3 15.22 24.30 -7.14
N PRO A 4 15.67 23.22 -6.48
CA PRO A 4 16.56 22.24 -7.10
C PRO A 4 15.93 21.70 -8.38
N ASN A 5 16.74 21.57 -9.45
CA ASN A 5 16.27 21.04 -10.74
C ASN A 5 15.66 19.63 -10.54
N ALA A 6 14.50 19.38 -11.14
CA ALA A 6 13.79 18.10 -11.05
C ALA A 6 14.61 16.92 -11.60
N VAL A 7 15.50 17.20 -12.55
CA VAL A 7 16.46 16.26 -13.12
C VAL A 7 17.83 16.91 -13.10
N SER A 8 18.84 16.20 -12.59
CA SER A 8 20.24 16.64 -12.57
C SER A 8 21.16 15.48 -12.97
N ILE A 9 22.45 15.78 -13.20
CA ILE A 9 23.47 14.76 -13.50
C ILE A 9 24.41 14.68 -12.31
N ASP A 10 24.62 13.47 -11.80
CA ASP A 10 25.64 13.19 -10.80
C ASP A 10 27.03 13.39 -11.44
N PRO A 11 27.85 14.35 -10.94
CA PRO A 11 29.16 14.62 -11.53
C PRO A 11 30.16 13.46 -11.38
N ALA A 12 29.96 12.56 -10.40
CA ALA A 12 30.85 11.43 -10.17
C ALA A 12 30.56 10.25 -11.11
N THR A 13 29.27 9.98 -11.37
CA THR A 13 28.84 8.80 -12.15
C THR A 13 28.38 9.15 -13.57
N GLY A 14 28.05 10.40 -13.83
CA GLY A 14 27.42 10.85 -15.08
C GLY A 14 25.95 10.43 -15.22
N LEU A 15 25.38 9.78 -14.20
CA LEU A 15 24.00 9.29 -14.22
C LEU A 15 23.01 10.38 -13.84
N LYS A 16 21.77 10.27 -14.35
CA LYS A 16 20.68 11.16 -13.94
C LYS A 16 20.27 10.89 -12.50
N MET A 17 20.07 11.97 -11.75
CA MET A 17 19.42 11.99 -10.44
C MET A 17 18.09 12.72 -10.53
N PHE A 18 17.11 12.23 -9.80
CA PHE A 18 15.74 12.74 -9.84
C PHE A 18 15.36 13.40 -8.51
N ASN A 19 14.71 14.54 -8.61
CA ASN A 19 14.07 15.23 -7.49
C ASN A 19 12.63 15.57 -7.87
N THR A 20 11.83 14.51 -8.04
CA THR A 20 10.46 14.59 -8.58
C THR A 20 9.37 14.31 -7.54
N ARG A 21 9.77 14.09 -6.28
CA ARG A 21 8.86 13.91 -5.14
C ARG A 21 8.14 15.24 -4.88
N ALA A 22 6.82 15.25 -4.98
CA ALA A 22 6.04 16.44 -4.68
C ALA A 22 5.93 16.66 -3.16
N SER A 23 5.60 17.89 -2.78
CA SER A 23 5.24 18.24 -1.41
C SER A 23 3.96 17.51 -0.97
N LEU A 24 3.68 17.47 0.33
CA LEU A 24 2.42 16.94 0.85
C LEU A 24 1.26 17.89 0.53
N ALA A 25 0.13 17.35 0.06
CA ALA A 25 -1.07 18.15 -0.22
C ALA A 25 -1.69 18.75 1.05
N THR A 26 -1.49 18.09 2.19
CA THR A 26 -2.10 18.50 3.46
C THR A 26 -1.35 17.94 4.66
N ASP A 27 -1.32 18.74 5.72
CA ASP A 27 -0.88 18.36 7.08
C ASP A 27 -1.97 17.64 7.89
N ARG A 28 -3.18 17.51 7.32
CA ARG A 28 -4.34 16.84 7.93
C ARG A 28 -4.27 15.32 7.89
N ILE A 29 -3.27 14.75 7.21
CA ILE A 29 -3.04 13.30 7.21
C ILE A 29 -2.55 12.94 8.61
N GLN A 30 -3.51 12.67 9.49
CA GLN A 30 -3.29 12.30 10.86
C GLN A 30 -3.76 10.87 11.04
N GLY A 31 -2.81 10.01 11.36
CA GLY A 31 -3.06 8.64 11.74
C GLY A 31 -2.26 8.34 12.99
N LYS A 32 -2.93 7.95 14.06
CA LYS A 32 -2.28 7.15 15.10
C LYS A 32 -2.50 5.71 14.68
N GLY A 33 -1.44 4.91 14.75
CA GLY A 33 -1.54 3.48 14.51
C GLY A 33 -2.48 2.79 15.51
N TYR A 34 -2.60 1.47 15.40
CA TYR A 34 -3.27 0.69 16.45
C TYR A 34 -2.65 1.01 17.81
N SER A 35 -3.51 1.34 18.77
CA SER A 35 -3.14 1.37 20.18
C SER A 35 -3.28 -0.03 20.78
N VAL A 36 -2.73 -0.21 21.98
CA VAL A 36 -3.08 -1.35 22.82
C VAL A 36 -4.60 -1.37 23.02
N ILE A 37 -5.16 -2.59 23.01
CA ILE A 37 -6.56 -2.81 23.36
C ILE A 37 -6.58 -3.10 24.86
N ASP A 38 -6.91 -2.08 25.65
CA ASP A 38 -7.00 -2.23 27.11
C ASP A 38 -8.33 -2.85 27.56
N ASP A 39 -9.34 -2.84 26.69
CA ASP A 39 -10.64 -3.46 26.95
C ASP A 39 -10.61 -4.95 26.56
N GLU A 40 -10.51 -5.83 27.56
CA GLU A 40 -10.53 -7.28 27.39
C GLU A 40 -11.80 -7.79 26.67
N ALA A 41 -12.93 -7.07 26.74
CA ALA A 41 -14.12 -7.47 26.00
C ALA A 41 -13.93 -7.36 24.48
N LEU A 42 -12.95 -6.60 24.02
CA LEU A 42 -12.59 -6.44 22.60
C LEU A 42 -11.46 -7.40 22.16
N THR A 43 -10.91 -8.21 23.07
CA THR A 43 -9.85 -9.19 22.76
C THR A 43 -10.36 -10.62 22.59
N THR A 44 -11.65 -10.83 22.81
CA THR A 44 -12.31 -12.15 22.65
C THR A 44 -13.45 -12.07 21.65
N LEU A 45 -13.77 -13.20 21.00
CA LEU A 45 -14.95 -13.27 20.15
C LEU A 45 -16.21 -13.28 21.01
N PRO A 46 -17.30 -12.61 20.58
CA PRO A 46 -18.58 -12.70 21.27
C PRO A 46 -19.09 -14.14 21.28
N GLU A 47 -19.90 -14.49 22.30
CA GLU A 47 -20.54 -15.80 22.34
C GLU A 47 -21.35 -16.05 21.07
N ALA A 48 -21.24 -17.27 20.53
CA ALA A 48 -22.01 -17.67 19.38
C ALA A 48 -23.51 -17.62 19.73
N PRO A 49 -24.38 -17.06 18.86
CA PRO A 49 -25.82 -17.08 19.09
C PRO A 49 -26.33 -18.51 19.30
N PRO A 50 -27.33 -18.73 20.17
CA PRO A 50 -27.90 -20.06 20.39
C PRO A 50 -28.32 -20.72 19.07
N GLY A 51 -27.83 -21.93 18.82
CA GLY A 51 -28.12 -22.68 17.60
C GLY A 51 -27.29 -22.28 16.36
N ALA A 52 -26.37 -21.32 16.48
CA ALA A 52 -25.45 -21.00 15.40
C ALA A 52 -24.52 -22.20 15.10
N ALA A 53 -24.61 -22.72 13.87
CA ALA A 53 -23.74 -23.78 13.39
C ALA A 53 -23.36 -23.50 11.93
N PHE A 54 -22.09 -23.72 11.57
CA PHE A 54 -21.64 -23.72 10.17
C PHE A 54 -21.41 -25.16 9.70
N ASN A 55 -22.46 -25.96 9.80
CA ASN A 55 -22.47 -27.38 9.46
C ASN A 55 -22.43 -27.60 7.93
N ALA A 56 -22.43 -28.86 7.49
CA ALA A 56 -22.34 -29.19 6.07
C ALA A 56 -23.48 -28.58 5.21
N GLU A 57 -24.67 -28.42 5.78
CA GLU A 57 -25.83 -27.82 5.11
C GLU A 57 -25.64 -26.31 4.91
N GLU A 58 -25.25 -25.58 5.96
CA GLU A 58 -24.97 -24.14 5.87
C GLU A 58 -23.77 -23.85 4.96
N GLN A 59 -22.76 -24.71 4.98
CA GLN A 59 -21.64 -24.63 4.04
C GLN A 59 -22.09 -24.85 2.59
N ALA A 60 -23.03 -25.78 2.34
CA ALA A 60 -23.59 -25.99 1.00
C ALA A 60 -24.38 -24.77 0.54
N LYS A 61 -25.28 -24.23 1.36
CA LYS A 61 -26.03 -22.99 1.08
C LYS A 61 -25.09 -21.83 0.75
N TYR A 62 -23.99 -21.69 1.51
CA TYR A 62 -23.00 -20.65 1.26
C TYR A 62 -22.23 -20.87 -0.05
N ARG A 63 -21.87 -22.11 -0.39
CA ARG A 63 -21.24 -22.44 -1.68
C ARG A 63 -22.18 -22.12 -2.84
N ASP A 64 -23.43 -22.57 -2.78
CA ASP A 64 -24.44 -22.32 -3.82
C ASP A 64 -24.66 -20.81 -4.01
N PHE A 65 -24.76 -20.05 -2.90
CA PHE A 65 -24.85 -18.60 -2.94
C PHE A 65 -23.64 -17.94 -3.63
N LYS A 66 -22.41 -18.43 -3.36
CA LYS A 66 -21.20 -17.93 -4.03
C LYS A 66 -21.17 -18.29 -5.51
N GLU A 67 -21.51 -19.53 -5.86
CA GLU A 67 -21.50 -20.03 -7.24
C GLU A 67 -22.51 -19.31 -8.11
N ALA A 68 -23.75 -19.14 -7.64
CA ALA A 68 -24.80 -18.41 -8.34
C ALA A 68 -24.41 -16.95 -8.66
N ARG A 69 -23.41 -16.41 -7.96
CA ARG A 69 -22.93 -15.03 -8.10
C ARG A 69 -21.54 -14.94 -8.71
N ARG A 70 -20.92 -16.05 -9.10
CA ARG A 70 -19.60 -16.04 -9.71
C ARG A 70 -19.67 -15.26 -11.03
N GLY A 71 -18.87 -14.20 -11.14
CA GLY A 71 -18.89 -13.31 -12.31
C GLY A 71 -20.06 -12.30 -12.33
N ALA A 72 -20.96 -12.31 -11.35
CA ALA A 72 -22.09 -11.38 -11.28
C ALA A 72 -21.71 -9.97 -10.76
N ALA A 73 -20.43 -9.77 -10.38
CA ALA A 73 -19.95 -8.45 -10.00
C ALA A 73 -19.63 -7.64 -11.25
N GLU A 74 -20.50 -6.69 -11.59
CA GLU A 74 -20.16 -5.63 -12.54
C GLU A 74 -19.33 -4.57 -11.80
N TYR A 75 -18.09 -4.41 -12.25
CA TYR A 75 -17.23 -3.29 -11.85
C TYR A 75 -17.27 -2.24 -12.94
N ILE A 76 -17.31 -0.97 -12.56
CA ILE A 76 -17.24 0.13 -13.52
C ILE A 76 -15.78 0.52 -13.78
N GLY A 77 -15.50 0.98 -15.00
CA GLY A 77 -14.25 1.67 -15.30
C GLY A 77 -14.15 2.98 -14.51
N LEU A 78 -12.96 3.33 -14.04
CA LEU A 78 -12.69 4.57 -13.32
C LEU A 78 -12.39 5.70 -14.31
N GLU A 79 -13.41 6.06 -15.10
CA GLU A 79 -13.36 7.08 -16.14
C GLU A 79 -14.42 8.17 -15.88
N GLY A 80 -14.31 9.31 -16.58
CA GLY A 80 -15.24 10.43 -16.40
C GLY A 80 -15.30 10.92 -14.96
N GLU A 81 -16.50 11.00 -14.37
CA GLU A 81 -16.70 11.43 -12.98
C GLU A 81 -16.09 10.48 -11.93
N PHE A 82 -15.83 9.22 -12.30
CA PHE A 82 -15.22 8.22 -11.42
C PHE A 82 -13.68 8.22 -11.50
N ALA A 83 -13.08 9.00 -12.42
CA ALA A 83 -11.63 9.15 -12.50
C ALA A 83 -11.03 9.73 -11.20
N LYS A 84 -11.80 10.52 -10.44
CA LYS A 84 -11.40 11.07 -9.13
C LYS A 84 -10.95 10.00 -8.12
N TYR A 85 -11.42 8.76 -8.26
CA TYR A 85 -11.01 7.66 -7.38
C TYR A 85 -9.62 7.09 -7.71
N LEU A 86 -8.97 7.56 -8.78
CA LEU A 86 -7.60 7.24 -9.13
C LEU A 86 -6.60 8.32 -8.69
N GLU A 87 -7.07 9.54 -8.45
CA GLU A 87 -6.26 10.71 -8.13
C GLU A 87 -5.41 10.50 -6.88
N ASP A 88 -4.25 11.13 -6.85
CA ASP A 88 -3.42 11.20 -5.67
C ASP A 88 -3.86 12.38 -4.80
N VAL A 89 -4.42 12.06 -3.62
CA VAL A 89 -4.95 13.05 -2.68
C VAL A 89 -3.96 13.38 -1.57
N TYR A 90 -2.74 12.82 -1.61
CA TYR A 90 -1.76 12.95 -0.53
C TYR A 90 -0.59 13.87 -0.89
N SER A 91 -0.37 14.12 -2.16
CA SER A 91 0.69 14.97 -2.70
C SER A 91 0.13 16.23 -3.38
N ASP A 92 0.89 17.31 -3.32
CA ASP A 92 0.68 18.48 -4.18
C ASP A 92 0.85 18.11 -5.67
N ALA A 93 0.68 19.11 -6.53
CA ALA A 93 0.91 18.97 -7.96
C ALA A 93 2.29 18.33 -8.26
N PRO A 94 2.38 17.45 -9.26
CA PRO A 94 3.64 16.84 -9.66
C PRO A 94 4.72 17.87 -9.96
N VAL A 95 5.96 17.57 -9.59
CA VAL A 95 7.10 18.42 -9.97
C VAL A 95 7.26 18.42 -11.50
N GLU A 96 7.33 19.60 -12.08
CA GLU A 96 7.51 19.77 -13.53
C GLU A 96 8.91 19.35 -13.99
N ARG A 97 8.96 18.67 -15.13
CA ARG A 97 10.20 18.24 -15.78
C ARG A 97 9.97 18.00 -17.26
N ASP A 98 11.03 18.11 -18.05
CA ASP A 98 11.00 17.69 -19.45
C ASP A 98 10.84 16.16 -19.57
N PRO A 99 10.20 15.68 -20.66
CA PRO A 99 10.17 14.26 -20.98
C PRO A 99 11.58 13.68 -21.19
N LEU A 100 11.76 12.44 -20.76
CA LEU A 100 13.02 11.71 -20.82
C LEU A 100 13.03 10.77 -22.03
N SER A 101 14.04 10.90 -22.89
CA SER A 101 14.25 10.04 -24.06
C SER A 101 15.65 9.39 -24.06
N ASP A 102 16.31 9.37 -22.92
CA ASP A 102 17.64 8.81 -22.74
C ASP A 102 17.62 7.31 -22.43
N GLU A 103 18.80 6.73 -22.27
CA GLU A 103 18.97 5.30 -21.96
C GLU A 103 19.39 5.10 -20.50
N CYS A 104 18.97 3.98 -19.91
CA CYS A 104 19.52 3.46 -18.67
C CYS A 104 19.63 1.93 -18.70
N GLU A 105 20.37 1.31 -17.78
CA GLU A 105 20.51 -0.15 -17.75
C GLU A 105 19.19 -0.84 -17.34
N ILE A 106 18.58 -0.41 -16.24
CA ILE A 106 17.40 -1.05 -15.66
C ILE A 106 16.30 -0.01 -15.39
N VAL A 107 15.09 -0.28 -15.86
CA VAL A 107 13.88 0.42 -15.41
C VAL A 107 13.06 -0.51 -14.51
N VAL A 108 12.65 -0.01 -13.35
CA VAL A 108 11.77 -0.71 -12.42
C VAL A 108 10.45 0.05 -12.29
N VAL A 109 9.33 -0.65 -12.36
CA VAL A 109 7.99 -0.07 -12.17
C VAL A 109 7.52 -0.36 -10.75
N GLY A 110 7.40 0.67 -9.92
CA GLY A 110 6.90 0.62 -8.54
C GLY A 110 7.96 0.89 -7.48
N ALA A 111 7.59 1.67 -6.47
CA ALA A 111 8.40 2.04 -5.30
C ALA A 111 7.79 1.54 -3.96
N GLY A 112 7.05 0.43 -4.00
CA GLY A 112 6.67 -0.32 -2.79
C GLY A 112 7.81 -1.19 -2.24
N PHE A 113 7.52 -2.05 -1.26
CA PHE A 113 8.53 -2.94 -0.67
C PHE A 113 9.30 -3.77 -1.70
N ALA A 114 8.65 -4.25 -2.76
CA ALA A 114 9.34 -4.99 -3.84
C ALA A 114 10.40 -4.12 -4.53
N GLY A 115 10.09 -2.87 -4.86
CA GLY A 115 11.03 -1.93 -5.48
C GLY A 115 12.16 -1.53 -4.53
N LEU A 116 11.84 -1.23 -3.26
CA LEU A 116 12.85 -0.86 -2.25
C LEU A 116 13.81 -2.02 -1.93
N LEU A 117 13.29 -3.24 -1.81
CA LEU A 117 14.11 -4.45 -1.65
C LEU A 117 14.99 -4.71 -2.87
N LEU A 118 14.41 -4.57 -4.07
CA LEU A 118 15.15 -4.75 -5.30
C LEU A 118 16.29 -3.75 -5.41
N TRP A 119 16.05 -2.48 -5.06
CA TRP A 119 17.12 -1.47 -5.01
C TRP A 119 18.25 -1.88 -4.06
N TYR A 120 17.91 -2.27 -2.83
CA TYR A 120 18.90 -2.74 -1.85
C TYR A 120 19.78 -3.88 -2.43
N ARG A 121 19.15 -4.86 -3.11
CA ARG A 121 19.87 -5.99 -3.72
C ARG A 121 20.70 -5.59 -4.94
N LEU A 122 20.16 -4.76 -5.84
CA LEU A 122 20.86 -4.29 -7.03
C LEU A 122 22.08 -3.44 -6.65
N LYS A 123 21.93 -2.54 -5.68
CA LYS A 123 23.02 -1.72 -5.17
C LYS A 123 24.12 -2.58 -4.55
N ALA A 124 23.75 -3.58 -3.73
CA ALA A 124 24.71 -4.52 -3.15
C ALA A 124 25.45 -5.36 -4.21
N ALA A 125 24.80 -5.64 -5.35
CA ALA A 125 25.40 -6.32 -6.48
C ALA A 125 26.23 -5.40 -7.40
N GLY A 126 26.31 -4.09 -7.12
CA GLY A 126 27.12 -3.13 -7.86
C GLY A 126 26.42 -2.44 -9.05
N PHE A 127 25.12 -2.65 -9.23
CA PHE A 127 24.35 -1.91 -10.24
C PHE A 127 24.15 -0.46 -9.81
N GLN A 128 24.43 0.48 -10.72
CA GLN A 128 24.34 1.92 -10.46
C GLN A 128 23.30 2.63 -11.34
N ASP A 129 23.12 2.16 -12.58
CA ASP A 129 22.22 2.77 -13.56
C ASP A 129 20.81 2.13 -13.53
N VAL A 130 20.14 2.34 -12.41
CA VAL A 130 18.80 1.82 -12.13
C VAL A 130 17.84 3.00 -11.94
N ARG A 131 16.73 2.99 -12.68
CA ARG A 131 15.69 4.01 -12.62
C ARG A 131 14.37 3.40 -12.18
N PHE A 132 13.71 4.02 -11.22
CA PHE A 132 12.39 3.61 -10.75
C PHE A 132 11.33 4.59 -11.28
N CYS A 133 10.16 4.08 -11.63
CA CYS A 133 8.97 4.87 -11.95
C CYS A 133 7.86 4.52 -10.97
N GLU A 134 7.34 5.50 -10.25
CA GLU A 134 6.26 5.36 -9.27
C GLU A 134 5.12 6.33 -9.63
N LYS A 135 3.89 5.79 -9.61
CA LYS A 135 2.69 6.58 -9.90
C LYS A 135 2.38 7.55 -8.76
N GLY A 136 2.57 7.12 -7.51
CA GLY A 136 2.34 7.92 -6.32
C GLY A 136 3.39 9.02 -6.15
N GLY A 137 3.08 9.97 -5.27
CA GLY A 137 4.02 11.05 -4.93
C GLY A 137 5.13 10.68 -3.96
N ASP A 138 5.20 9.44 -3.47
CA ASP A 138 6.24 8.98 -2.55
C ASP A 138 6.38 7.45 -2.57
N VAL A 139 7.37 6.93 -1.85
CA VAL A 139 7.58 5.49 -1.68
C VAL A 139 6.49 4.84 -0.81
N GLY A 140 6.43 3.51 -0.85
CA GLY A 140 5.60 2.70 0.06
C GLY A 140 4.50 1.90 -0.64
N GLY A 141 4.16 2.22 -1.90
CA GLY A 141 3.19 1.47 -2.69
C GLY A 141 1.84 1.33 -1.97
N THR A 142 1.47 0.10 -1.59
CA THR A 142 0.25 -0.15 -0.79
C THR A 142 0.13 0.79 0.41
N TRP A 143 1.22 1.04 1.13
CA TRP A 143 1.25 1.86 2.35
C TRP A 143 1.29 3.36 2.07
N TYR A 144 1.66 3.76 0.85
CA TYR A 144 1.46 5.12 0.36
C TYR A 144 0.00 5.39 0.07
N TRP A 145 -0.66 4.48 -0.66
CA TRP A 145 -2.02 4.69 -1.15
C TRP A 145 -3.09 4.51 -0.09
N ASN A 146 -2.94 3.52 0.79
CA ASN A 146 -3.95 3.22 1.81
C ASN A 146 -3.61 3.96 3.10
N ARG A 147 -4.34 5.03 3.39
CA ARG A 147 -4.19 5.84 4.60
C ARG A 147 -5.53 6.03 5.31
N TYR A 148 -6.37 5.00 5.33
CA TYR A 148 -7.64 5.05 6.06
C TYR A 148 -7.39 4.86 7.57
N PRO A 149 -8.24 5.42 8.45
CA PRO A 149 -8.14 5.21 9.89
C PRO A 149 -8.19 3.73 10.26
N GLY A 150 -7.26 3.30 11.12
CA GLY A 150 -7.17 1.91 11.57
C GLY A 150 -6.42 0.98 10.62
N ILE A 151 -5.75 1.49 9.58
CA ILE A 151 -4.96 0.63 8.70
C ILE A 151 -3.78 -0.05 9.42
N ALA A 152 -3.60 -1.36 9.22
CA ALA A 152 -2.42 -2.12 9.65
C ALA A 152 -2.16 -3.35 8.78
N CYS A 153 -0.96 -3.93 8.93
CA CYS A 153 -0.66 -5.25 8.38
C CYS A 153 -1.44 -6.36 9.09
N ASP A 154 -1.83 -7.39 8.33
CA ASP A 154 -2.50 -8.58 8.84
C ASP A 154 -1.54 -9.75 9.13
N VAL A 155 -0.29 -9.62 8.70
CA VAL A 155 0.85 -10.47 9.08
C VAL A 155 1.61 -9.80 10.22
N GLU A 156 2.19 -10.60 11.12
CA GLU A 156 3.04 -10.10 12.19
C GLU A 156 4.17 -9.22 11.60
N SER A 157 4.30 -7.99 12.10
CA SER A 157 5.22 -6.96 11.58
C SER A 157 6.67 -7.45 11.53
N TYR A 158 7.07 -8.27 12.51
CA TYR A 158 8.39 -8.91 12.64
C TYR A 158 8.72 -9.84 11.47
N SER A 159 7.69 -10.40 10.82
CA SER A 159 7.83 -11.29 9.66
C SER A 159 7.48 -10.59 8.34
N TYR A 160 6.67 -9.53 8.42
CA TYR A 160 6.19 -8.77 7.26
C TYR A 160 7.22 -7.74 6.77
N LEU A 161 7.78 -6.93 7.67
CA LEU A 161 8.71 -5.85 7.28
C LEU A 161 10.03 -6.46 6.79
N PRO A 162 10.53 -6.07 5.60
CA PRO A 162 11.81 -6.55 5.09
C PRO A 162 12.99 -5.82 5.74
N LEU A 163 14.15 -6.45 5.81
CA LEU A 163 15.42 -5.80 6.22
C LEU A 163 15.42 -5.20 7.64
N LEU A 164 14.68 -5.81 8.59
CA LEU A 164 14.60 -5.31 9.97
C LEU A 164 15.98 -5.18 10.64
N GLU A 165 16.83 -6.18 10.46
CA GLU A 165 18.19 -6.19 11.03
C GLU A 165 19.10 -5.17 10.34
N GLU A 166 19.09 -5.12 9.01
CA GLU A 166 19.88 -4.17 8.23
C GLU A 166 19.43 -2.72 8.46
N MET A 167 18.16 -2.50 8.79
CA MET A 167 17.64 -1.21 9.21
C MET A 167 17.95 -0.89 10.67
N GLY A 168 18.26 -1.88 11.51
CA GLY A 168 18.37 -1.71 12.96
C GLY A 168 17.03 -1.34 13.60
N TYR A 169 15.94 -1.89 13.05
CA TYR A 169 14.58 -1.50 13.36
C TYR A 169 13.80 -2.65 14.00
N VAL A 170 13.10 -2.36 15.08
CA VAL A 170 12.18 -3.29 15.74
C VAL A 170 10.80 -2.63 15.79
N PRO A 171 9.78 -3.19 15.10
CA PRO A 171 8.44 -2.61 15.07
C PRO A 171 7.87 -2.33 16.46
N SER A 172 7.06 -1.28 16.57
CA SER A 172 6.41 -0.86 17.82
C SER A 172 5.36 -1.86 18.30
N MET A 173 4.61 -2.44 17.36
CA MET A 173 3.49 -3.35 17.61
C MET A 173 3.67 -4.68 16.87
N LYS A 174 3.03 -5.73 17.39
CA LYS A 174 2.93 -7.04 16.73
C LYS A 174 2.30 -6.95 15.34
N PHE A 175 1.30 -6.09 15.18
CA PHE A 175 0.75 -5.69 13.87
C PHE A 175 0.96 -4.20 13.67
N ALA A 176 1.94 -3.84 12.85
CA ALA A 176 2.32 -2.46 12.62
C ALA A 176 1.22 -1.70 11.88
N SER A 177 1.04 -0.43 12.24
CA SER A 177 0.09 0.43 11.54
C SER A 177 0.59 0.80 10.15
N GLY A 178 -0.33 1.11 9.23
CA GLY A 178 0.07 1.54 7.89
C GLY A 178 0.93 2.82 7.89
N PHE A 179 0.76 3.69 8.89
CA PHE A 179 1.56 4.90 9.06
C PHE A 179 3.01 4.58 9.45
N GLU A 180 3.21 3.71 10.45
CA GLU A 180 4.54 3.20 10.83
C GLU A 180 5.22 2.49 9.66
N ILE A 181 4.46 1.71 8.88
CA ILE A 181 4.99 1.00 7.71
C ILE A 181 5.40 1.97 6.60
N LEU A 182 4.64 3.05 6.38
CA LEU A 182 5.00 4.10 5.43
C LEU A 182 6.28 4.83 5.87
N GLU A 183 6.37 5.22 7.14
CA GLU A 183 7.58 5.82 7.73
C GLU A 183 8.79 4.89 7.61
N TYR A 184 8.57 3.59 7.79
CA TYR A 184 9.61 2.58 7.57
C TYR A 184 10.07 2.53 6.10
N CYS A 185 9.13 2.54 5.14
CA CYS A 185 9.46 2.62 3.71
C CYS A 185 10.28 3.87 3.38
N GLN A 186 9.89 5.03 3.93
CA GLN A 186 10.60 6.29 3.75
C GLN A 186 12.02 6.21 4.35
N SER A 187 12.14 5.66 5.56
CA SER A 187 13.44 5.44 6.22
C SER A 187 14.36 4.51 5.41
N MET A 188 13.81 3.46 4.81
CA MET A 188 14.57 2.58 3.89
C MET A 188 15.04 3.36 2.65
N ALA A 189 14.17 4.17 2.06
CA ALA A 189 14.49 4.97 0.88
C ALA A 189 15.60 6.00 1.17
N GLU A 190 15.59 6.62 2.36
CA GLU A 190 16.67 7.51 2.81
C GLU A 190 17.97 6.76 3.04
N LYS A 191 17.94 5.71 3.88
CA LYS A 191 19.14 4.95 4.29
C LYS A 191 19.88 4.37 3.09
N PHE A 192 19.15 3.90 2.09
CA PHE A 192 19.75 3.26 0.92
C PHE A 192 19.90 4.19 -0.29
N GLY A 193 19.55 5.48 -0.18
CA GLY A 193 19.67 6.45 -1.27
C GLY A 193 18.84 6.04 -2.49
N PHE A 194 17.52 5.92 -2.28
CA PHE A 194 16.55 5.54 -3.30
C PHE A 194 15.92 6.76 -3.99
N TYR A 195 15.72 7.85 -3.25
CA TYR A 195 14.94 9.00 -3.74
C TYR A 195 15.52 9.63 -5.01
N ASP A 196 16.84 9.69 -5.13
CA ASP A 196 17.55 10.20 -6.31
C ASP A 196 17.41 9.28 -7.54
N ARG A 197 16.89 8.05 -7.37
CA ARG A 197 16.70 7.05 -8.43
C ARG A 197 15.25 6.94 -8.92
N CYS A 198 14.32 7.66 -8.31
CA CYS A 198 12.89 7.47 -8.57
C CYS A 198 12.24 8.68 -9.25
N LEU A 199 11.51 8.39 -10.32
CA LEU A 199 10.54 9.27 -10.96
C LEU A 199 9.18 9.07 -10.30
N PHE A 200 8.80 9.95 -9.38
CA PHE A 200 7.46 9.99 -8.80
C PHE A 200 6.47 10.65 -9.77
N HIS A 201 5.17 10.47 -9.52
CA HIS A 201 4.11 10.96 -10.42
C HIS A 201 4.35 10.58 -11.89
N THR A 202 4.79 9.34 -12.11
CA THR A 202 5.15 8.83 -13.44
C THR A 202 4.57 7.42 -13.59
N THR A 203 3.48 7.31 -14.35
CA THR A 203 2.87 6.03 -14.71
C THR A 203 3.55 5.48 -15.95
N VAL A 204 4.02 4.23 -15.91
CA VAL A 204 4.48 3.53 -17.12
C VAL A 204 3.26 2.96 -17.84
N ASP A 205 2.99 3.47 -19.04
CA ASP A 205 1.83 3.08 -19.86
C ASP A 205 2.15 1.90 -20.77
N GLN A 206 3.37 1.85 -21.30
CA GLN A 206 3.75 0.88 -22.32
C GLN A 206 5.24 0.52 -22.23
N THR A 207 5.55 -0.75 -22.47
CA THR A 207 6.90 -1.23 -22.69
C THR A 207 6.96 -2.00 -24.02
N VAL A 208 7.88 -1.61 -24.90
CA VAL A 208 8.00 -2.19 -26.25
C VAL A 208 9.41 -2.73 -26.43
N TRP A 209 9.54 -4.02 -26.76
CA TRP A 209 10.83 -4.62 -27.08
C TRP A 209 11.20 -4.31 -28.54
N ASP A 210 12.42 -3.83 -28.73
CA ASP A 210 13.07 -3.63 -30.02
C ASP A 210 14.14 -4.71 -30.19
N GLU A 211 13.90 -5.65 -31.11
CA GLU A 211 14.79 -6.79 -31.38
C GLU A 211 16.13 -6.34 -31.97
N ASP A 212 16.13 -5.36 -32.87
CA ASP A 212 17.35 -4.90 -33.56
C ASP A 212 18.28 -4.17 -32.61
N ALA A 213 17.72 -3.35 -31.72
CA ALA A 213 18.48 -2.65 -30.71
C ALA A 213 18.77 -3.48 -29.45
N ALA A 214 18.07 -4.60 -29.27
CA ALA A 214 18.03 -5.37 -28.03
C ALA A 214 17.75 -4.46 -26.80
N ARG A 215 16.71 -3.63 -26.90
CA ARG A 215 16.30 -2.68 -25.85
C ARG A 215 14.79 -2.63 -25.71
N TRP A 216 14.34 -2.37 -24.49
CA TRP A 216 12.99 -1.91 -24.22
C TRP A 216 12.89 -0.41 -24.46
N THR A 217 11.79 0.05 -25.04
CA THR A 217 11.33 1.43 -24.97
C THR A 217 10.22 1.51 -23.92
N VAL A 218 10.41 2.34 -22.90
CA VAL A 218 9.47 2.56 -21.79
C VAL A 218 8.78 3.91 -22.00
N VAL A 219 7.46 3.87 -22.19
CA VAL A 219 6.61 5.05 -22.40
C VAL A 219 5.83 5.37 -21.13
N THR A 220 5.73 6.64 -20.78
CA THR A 220 5.03 7.11 -19.57
C THR A 220 3.95 8.15 -19.89
N ASP A 221 3.08 8.38 -18.91
CA ASP A 221 2.06 9.45 -18.92
C ASP A 221 2.67 10.87 -18.90
N ARG A 222 3.98 10.99 -18.68
CA ARG A 222 4.76 12.24 -18.75
C ARG A 222 5.40 12.46 -20.13
N GLY A 223 5.09 11.61 -21.10
CA GLY A 223 5.63 11.68 -22.46
C GLY A 223 7.05 11.10 -22.61
N ASP A 224 7.55 10.40 -21.58
CA ASP A 224 8.87 9.78 -21.64
C ASP A 224 8.89 8.66 -22.71
N LYS A 225 10.07 8.44 -23.30
CA LYS A 225 10.40 7.32 -24.19
C LYS A 225 11.81 6.83 -23.87
N MET A 226 12.02 6.41 -22.63
CA MET A 226 13.32 5.98 -22.13
C MET A 226 13.67 4.61 -22.71
N ARG A 227 14.96 4.34 -22.97
CA ARG A 227 15.41 3.01 -23.42
C ARG A 227 16.10 2.26 -22.30
N ALA A 228 15.83 0.96 -22.18
CA ALA A 228 16.37 0.13 -21.10
C ALA A 228 16.83 -1.24 -21.59
N ARG A 229 17.86 -1.82 -20.97
CA ARG A 229 18.23 -3.23 -21.22
C ARG A 229 17.26 -4.17 -20.51
N PHE A 230 16.87 -3.82 -19.29
CA PHE A 230 15.95 -4.60 -18.47
C PHE A 230 14.78 -3.76 -18.00
N VAL A 231 13.60 -4.37 -17.98
CA VAL A 231 12.40 -3.82 -17.34
C VAL A 231 11.95 -4.81 -16.28
N ILE A 232 11.78 -4.34 -15.04
CA ILE A 232 11.35 -5.16 -13.91
C ILE A 232 10.03 -4.61 -13.36
N LEU A 233 9.01 -5.47 -13.27
CA LEU A 233 7.70 -5.10 -12.74
C LEU A 233 7.66 -5.40 -11.24
N ALA A 234 7.66 -4.34 -10.43
CA ALA A 234 7.52 -4.38 -8.97
C ALA A 234 6.23 -3.63 -8.53
N ASN A 235 5.22 -3.62 -9.39
CA ASN A 235 4.03 -2.77 -9.29
C ASN A 235 2.96 -3.32 -8.33
N GLY A 236 3.08 -4.55 -7.83
CA GLY A 236 2.15 -5.14 -6.85
C GLY A 236 0.87 -5.73 -7.46
N ILE A 237 0.03 -6.33 -6.60
CA ILE A 237 -1.13 -7.14 -7.01
C ILE A 237 -2.51 -6.53 -6.73
N LEU A 238 -2.58 -5.51 -5.87
CA LEU A 238 -3.83 -4.85 -5.43
C LEU A 238 -3.70 -3.33 -5.56
N THR A 239 -3.60 -2.84 -6.79
CA THR A 239 -3.10 -1.48 -7.10
C THR A 239 -4.18 -0.52 -7.57
N THR A 240 -5.16 -1.03 -8.31
CA THR A 240 -6.24 -0.23 -8.90
C THR A 240 -7.52 -0.46 -8.11
N PRO A 241 -8.13 0.59 -7.52
CA PRO A 241 -9.40 0.45 -6.84
C PRO A 241 -10.49 -0.04 -7.81
N LYS A 242 -11.46 -0.79 -7.29
CA LYS A 242 -12.58 -1.29 -8.08
C LYS A 242 -13.88 -0.81 -7.43
N LEU A 243 -14.71 -0.14 -8.20
CA LEU A 243 -16.04 0.28 -7.76
C LEU A 243 -17.08 -0.72 -8.26
N ALA A 244 -17.90 -1.20 -7.34
CA ALA A 244 -19.09 -1.96 -7.69
C ALA A 244 -20.09 -1.03 -8.38
N LYS A 245 -20.66 -1.47 -9.51
CA LYS A 245 -21.74 -0.75 -10.17
C LYS A 245 -22.98 -0.78 -9.28
N ILE A 246 -23.49 0.40 -8.94
CA ILE A 246 -24.73 0.57 -8.18
C ILE A 246 -25.58 1.58 -8.94
N ASP A 247 -26.78 1.17 -9.36
CA ASP A 247 -27.66 2.02 -10.14
C ASP A 247 -28.01 3.30 -9.37
N GLY A 248 -27.76 4.46 -9.99
CA GLY A 248 -28.03 5.77 -9.40
C GLY A 248 -26.92 6.30 -8.49
N MET A 249 -25.77 5.63 -8.37
CA MET A 249 -24.65 6.10 -7.54
C MET A 249 -24.11 7.48 -7.96
N GLU A 250 -24.21 7.82 -9.25
CA GLU A 250 -23.86 9.13 -9.82
C GLU A 250 -24.74 10.29 -9.27
N LYS A 251 -25.94 9.96 -8.78
CA LYS A 251 -26.88 10.95 -8.23
C LYS A 251 -26.66 11.22 -6.75
N PHE A 252 -25.75 10.50 -6.09
CA PHE A 252 -25.44 10.70 -4.69
C PHE A 252 -24.86 12.11 -4.46
N GLN A 253 -25.55 12.92 -3.66
CA GLN A 253 -25.19 14.32 -3.41
C GLN A 253 -24.22 14.53 -2.24
N GLY A 254 -23.84 13.45 -1.54
CA GLY A 254 -22.88 13.51 -0.45
C GLY A 254 -21.44 13.27 -0.91
N GLU A 255 -20.51 13.48 0.02
CA GLU A 255 -19.10 13.16 -0.21
C GLU A 255 -18.90 11.64 -0.31
N ALA A 256 -18.16 11.20 -1.33
CA ALA A 256 -17.86 9.79 -1.56
C ALA A 256 -16.44 9.61 -2.09
N PHE A 257 -15.66 8.76 -1.42
CA PHE A 257 -14.27 8.42 -1.76
C PHE A 257 -14.00 6.93 -1.47
N HIS A 258 -12.98 6.37 -2.12
CA HIS A 258 -12.56 4.98 -1.91
C HIS A 258 -11.54 4.92 -0.77
N THR A 259 -11.51 3.83 0.01
CA THR A 259 -10.62 3.72 1.18
C THR A 259 -9.13 3.77 0.83
N SER A 260 -8.77 3.36 -0.38
CA SER A 260 -7.41 3.49 -0.94
C SER A 260 -7.06 4.90 -1.44
N ARG A 261 -7.96 5.87 -1.30
CA ARG A 261 -7.82 7.30 -1.60
C ARG A 261 -8.56 8.09 -0.53
N TRP A 262 -8.18 7.87 0.73
CA TRP A 262 -8.90 8.40 1.86
C TRP A 262 -8.85 9.94 1.86
N ASN A 263 -10.01 10.58 1.82
CA ASN A 263 -10.08 12.03 1.72
C ASN A 263 -10.13 12.70 3.09
N TYR A 264 -8.98 13.17 3.57
CA TYR A 264 -8.84 13.89 4.84
C TYR A 264 -9.42 15.32 4.84
N HIS A 265 -9.92 15.82 3.70
CA HIS A 265 -10.63 17.09 3.64
C HIS A 265 -12.11 16.97 4.01
N VAL A 266 -12.65 15.74 4.06
CA VAL A 266 -14.04 15.48 4.46
C VAL A 266 -14.09 15.22 5.97
N ASP A 267 -14.76 16.12 6.71
CA ASP A 267 -15.03 15.90 8.13
C ASP A 267 -16.17 14.91 8.32
N LEU A 268 -15.83 13.75 8.88
CA LEU A 268 -16.74 12.63 9.12
C LEU A 268 -17.41 12.68 10.50
N LYS A 269 -16.97 13.59 11.39
CA LYS A 269 -17.50 13.66 12.74
C LYS A 269 -18.99 14.03 12.75
N ASP A 270 -19.76 13.31 13.58
CA ASP A 270 -21.20 13.49 13.77
C ASP A 270 -22.03 13.36 12.46
N LYS A 271 -21.46 12.73 11.42
CA LYS A 271 -22.14 12.46 10.15
C LYS A 271 -22.85 11.10 10.14
N ARG A 272 -23.77 10.95 9.19
CA ARG A 272 -24.33 9.65 8.80
C ARG A 272 -23.43 9.07 7.72
N ILE A 273 -22.72 8.00 8.03
CA ILE A 273 -21.68 7.42 7.18
C ILE A 273 -22.16 6.07 6.65
N GLY A 274 -21.95 5.83 5.35
CA GLY A 274 -22.13 4.53 4.73
C GLY A 274 -20.80 3.94 4.29
N ILE A 275 -20.52 2.68 4.60
CA ILE A 275 -19.37 1.94 4.08
C ILE A 275 -19.84 0.68 3.34
N ILE A 276 -19.40 0.53 2.10
CA ILE A 276 -19.81 -0.57 1.22
C ILE A 276 -18.70 -1.61 1.16
N GLY A 277 -19.06 -2.86 1.49
CA GLY A 277 -18.12 -3.97 1.56
C GLY A 277 -17.62 -4.23 2.98
N THR A 278 -17.23 -5.48 3.21
CA THR A 278 -16.89 -6.04 4.53
C THR A 278 -15.59 -6.84 4.49
N GLY A 279 -14.69 -6.53 3.55
CA GLY A 279 -13.35 -7.11 3.49
C GLY A 279 -12.43 -6.56 4.59
N ALA A 280 -11.15 -6.96 4.57
CA ALA A 280 -10.16 -6.59 5.59
C ALA A 280 -10.10 -5.07 5.86
N THR A 281 -10.13 -4.24 4.82
CA THR A 281 -10.17 -2.78 4.96
C THR A 281 -11.35 -2.29 5.80
N SER A 282 -12.55 -2.82 5.56
CA SER A 282 -13.73 -2.42 6.34
C SER A 282 -13.66 -2.92 7.78
N VAL A 283 -13.14 -4.12 8.01
CA VAL A 283 -12.92 -4.66 9.36
C VAL A 283 -12.03 -3.73 10.19
N GLN A 284 -11.04 -3.11 9.54
CA GLN A 284 -10.15 -2.13 10.17
C GLN A 284 -10.78 -0.74 10.31
N ALA A 285 -11.48 -0.24 9.27
CA ALA A 285 -12.00 1.13 9.25
C ALA A 285 -13.31 1.31 10.03
N VAL A 286 -14.17 0.30 10.07
CA VAL A 286 -15.50 0.38 10.74
C VAL A 286 -15.39 0.75 12.22
N PRO A 287 -14.52 0.14 13.04
CA PRO A 287 -14.35 0.54 14.43
C PRO A 287 -13.93 2.00 14.60
N GLU A 288 -13.04 2.51 13.75
CA GLU A 288 -12.61 3.92 13.81
C GLU A 288 -13.73 4.88 13.38
N LEU A 289 -14.50 4.51 12.35
CA LEU A 289 -15.67 5.28 11.93
C LEU A 289 -16.75 5.31 13.01
N ALA A 290 -16.99 4.18 13.70
CA ALA A 290 -18.00 4.08 14.75
C ALA A 290 -17.73 5.00 15.94
N LYS A 291 -16.46 5.32 16.24
CA LYS A 291 -16.08 6.25 17.31
C LYS A 291 -16.49 7.71 17.04
N ILE A 292 -16.68 8.09 15.77
CA ILE A 292 -16.88 9.49 15.37
C ILE A 292 -18.20 9.74 14.64
N ALA A 293 -18.83 8.71 14.08
CA ALA A 293 -20.07 8.84 13.32
C ALA A 293 -21.28 9.08 14.23
N LYS A 294 -22.25 9.86 13.74
CA LYS A 294 -23.59 9.91 14.34
C LYS A 294 -24.36 8.63 14.08
N GLU A 295 -24.29 8.13 12.85
CA GLU A 295 -24.85 6.85 12.43
C GLU A 295 -23.87 6.20 11.45
N LEU A 296 -23.58 4.91 11.62
CA LEU A 296 -22.75 4.14 10.70
C LEU A 296 -23.57 3.00 10.09
N HIS A 297 -23.69 3.01 8.77
CA HIS A 297 -24.34 1.97 7.99
C HIS A 297 -23.28 1.12 7.26
N VAL A 298 -23.21 -0.17 7.60
CA VAL A 298 -22.29 -1.13 6.96
C VAL A 298 -23.07 -1.97 5.95
N PHE A 299 -22.80 -1.78 4.67
CA PHE A 299 -23.48 -2.49 3.58
C PHE A 299 -22.70 -3.77 3.25
N GLN A 300 -23.16 -4.88 3.83
CA GLN A 300 -22.55 -6.20 3.68
C GLN A 300 -23.17 -6.99 2.53
N ARG A 301 -22.32 -7.57 1.67
CA ARG A 301 -22.74 -8.59 0.69
C ARG A 301 -22.36 -9.99 1.13
N THR A 302 -21.10 -10.20 1.52
CA THR A 302 -20.59 -11.47 2.03
C THR A 302 -19.82 -11.17 3.31
N PRO A 303 -20.17 -11.80 4.45
CA PRO A 303 -19.43 -11.59 5.69
C PRO A 303 -17.99 -12.11 5.55
N SER A 304 -17.04 -11.37 6.12
CA SER A 304 -15.69 -11.90 6.35
C SER A 304 -15.69 -12.81 7.56
N SER A 305 -14.88 -13.86 7.53
CA SER A 305 -14.52 -14.59 8.74
C SER A 305 -13.59 -13.72 9.58
N ILE A 306 -14.02 -13.35 10.78
CA ILE A 306 -13.26 -12.52 11.71
C ILE A 306 -12.72 -13.41 12.83
N ASP A 307 -11.46 -13.19 13.19
CA ASP A 307 -10.80 -13.86 14.29
C ASP A 307 -10.07 -12.83 15.17
N VAL A 308 -9.63 -13.25 16.34
CA VAL A 308 -8.91 -12.42 17.29
C VAL A 308 -7.59 -11.96 16.67
N ARG A 309 -7.39 -10.65 16.64
CA ARG A 309 -6.13 -10.07 16.15
C ARG A 309 -4.97 -10.34 17.11
N ASP A 310 -5.22 -10.34 18.42
CA ASP A 310 -4.21 -10.46 19.47
C ASP A 310 -3.09 -9.42 19.30
N GLN A 311 -3.50 -8.16 19.20
CA GLN A 311 -2.60 -7.02 19.07
C GLN A 311 -1.93 -6.70 20.39
N ARG A 312 -0.63 -6.39 20.35
CA ARG A 312 0.16 -5.99 21.51
C ARG A 312 1.35 -5.15 21.12
N GLU A 313 1.89 -4.43 22.09
CA GLU A 313 3.19 -3.79 21.98
C GLU A 313 4.31 -4.83 21.92
N THR A 314 5.38 -4.48 21.21
CA THR A 314 6.66 -5.17 21.28
C THR A 314 7.38 -4.76 22.55
N THR A 315 7.68 -5.71 23.44
CA THR A 315 8.21 -5.38 24.77
C THR A 315 9.70 -5.02 24.74
N ASP A 316 10.19 -4.36 25.79
CA ASP A 316 11.62 -4.06 25.93
C ASP A 316 12.47 -5.33 26.05
N GLU A 317 11.94 -6.39 26.67
CA GLU A 317 12.60 -7.69 26.75
C GLU A 317 12.78 -8.29 25.35
N GLU A 318 11.74 -8.26 24.52
CA GLU A 318 11.80 -8.70 23.13
C GLU A 318 12.82 -7.91 22.32
N ARG A 319 12.81 -6.57 22.45
CA ARG A 319 13.79 -5.68 21.80
C ARG A 319 15.22 -6.04 22.20
N LYS A 320 15.48 -6.21 23.50
CA LYS A 320 16.80 -6.58 24.04
C LYS A 320 17.23 -7.98 23.60
N GLN A 321 16.29 -8.93 23.55
CA GLN A 321 16.58 -10.28 23.10
C GLN A 321 16.99 -10.28 21.63
N TRP A 322 16.17 -9.70 20.74
CA TRP A 322 16.41 -9.76 19.29
C TRP A 322 17.62 -8.95 18.86
N ALA A 323 17.95 -7.87 19.59
CA ALA A 323 19.20 -7.14 19.38
C ALA A 323 20.47 -8.01 19.55
N ASN A 324 20.36 -9.14 20.28
CA ASN A 324 21.46 -10.08 20.52
C ASN A 324 21.30 -11.42 19.77
N GLU A 325 20.33 -11.55 18.87
CA GLU A 325 20.03 -12.78 18.12
C GLU A 325 20.20 -12.55 16.61
N PRO A 326 21.41 -12.77 16.05
CA PRO A 326 21.65 -12.59 14.62
C PRO A 326 20.73 -13.46 13.78
N GLY A 327 20.12 -12.88 12.74
CA GLY A 327 19.19 -13.58 11.85
C GLY A 327 17.76 -13.72 12.41
N TRP A 328 17.41 -13.07 13.53
CA TRP A 328 16.11 -13.23 14.17
C TRP A 328 14.93 -12.93 13.22
N ALA A 329 15.07 -11.94 12.34
CA ALA A 329 13.98 -11.51 11.46
C ALA A 329 13.76 -12.53 10.34
N VAL A 330 14.86 -13.12 9.83
CA VAL A 330 14.81 -14.19 8.83
C VAL A 330 14.23 -15.46 9.46
N ALA A 331 14.73 -15.86 10.62
CA ALA A 331 14.27 -17.07 11.33
C ALA A 331 12.78 -17.00 11.68
N ARG A 332 12.26 -15.83 12.06
CA ARG A 332 10.82 -15.61 12.26
C ARG A 332 10.02 -15.80 10.99
N ARG A 333 10.48 -15.21 9.89
CA ARG A 333 9.81 -15.31 8.59
C ARG A 333 9.77 -16.76 8.08
N GLU A 334 10.86 -17.52 8.26
CA GLU A 334 10.91 -18.95 7.95
C GLU A 334 9.91 -19.75 8.80
N ARG A 335 9.83 -19.46 10.11
CA ARG A 335 8.84 -20.09 10.99
C ARG A 335 7.41 -19.79 10.56
N LEU A 336 7.10 -18.53 10.22
CA LEU A 336 5.79 -18.16 9.71
C LEU A 336 5.46 -18.87 8.40
N ALA A 337 6.44 -19.01 7.50
CA ALA A 337 6.25 -19.72 6.24
C ALA A 337 5.90 -21.20 6.45
N LEU A 338 6.55 -21.87 7.42
CA LEU A 338 6.22 -23.25 7.80
C LEU A 338 4.78 -23.38 8.33
N ILE A 339 4.35 -22.44 9.19
CA ILE A 339 2.98 -22.43 9.73
C ILE A 339 1.96 -22.21 8.60
N SER A 340 2.28 -21.32 7.66
CA SER A 340 1.39 -20.96 6.55
C SER A 340 1.30 -22.03 5.47
N ALA A 341 2.34 -22.85 5.29
CA ALA A 341 2.37 -23.98 4.36
C ALA A 341 1.70 -25.26 4.92
N GLY A 342 1.43 -25.30 6.23
CA GLY A 342 0.91 -26.45 6.97
C GLY A 342 -0.56 -26.33 7.42
N ARG A 343 -1.38 -25.55 6.70
CA ARG A 343 -2.85 -25.54 6.85
C ARG A 343 -3.54 -25.75 5.52
#